data_AF-A0A840TPY1-F1
#
_entry.id   AF-A0A840TPY1-F1
#
_cell.length_a   1.000
_cell.length_b   1.000
_cell.length_c   1.000
_cell.angle_alpha   90.00
_cell.angle_beta   90.00
_cell.angle_gamma   90.00
#
_symmetry.space_group_name_H-M   'P 1'
#
loop_
_entity.id
_entity.type
_entity.pdbx_description
1 polymer ?
#
loop_
_entity_poly.entity_id
_entity_poly.type
_entity_poly.pdbx_seq_one_letter_code
_entity_poly.pdbx_strand_id
1 'polypeptide(L)'
;MEASSPTNPKNAPAVALATNPAWRVLSVAYIRSGDAEKDLELAAQARGEGYLVLTPTNLAASDLPFRDLVAFSEPDSIAELPMVEPEGPAAGNRLVRLRANLSTLAFRERSRTEIAANILAAIAFMIVGHLLFSYFTYDRIALGINSLLVDEDFIYYLLGGFIAQMIDGALGMAYGVTATTFLLTLGVPPSVASASVHSSEIFTSGVSGYMHLKFGNVNSKLFKTLLVPGVIGAILGAYVLTSLEQYVYIIKPIVATYTLILGVLIIKKALKKHVKKRPVKNIGWLAVAGGSLDSIGGGGWGPIVSSTLIARGRHPRYTIGSVNLTEFFVSLASSLTFISLIGFSHWQVIVGLILGGTAAAPIAASLSRRLPIKTMMILVGIVVIVVSLRIIYMVLS
;
A
#
# COMPACT_ATOMS: atom_id res chain seq x y z
N MET A 1 21.83 -9.70 49.42
CA MET A 1 20.51 -9.16 49.79
C MET A 1 20.74 -7.66 49.94
N GLU A 2 20.11 -6.76 49.20
CA GLU A 2 18.74 -6.73 48.67
C GLU A 2 18.69 -5.68 47.53
N ALA A 3 17.80 -5.90 46.55
CA ALA A 3 17.71 -5.12 45.33
C ALA A 3 16.87 -3.84 45.51
N SER A 4 17.35 -2.69 45.02
CA SER A 4 16.53 -1.48 44.86
C SER A 4 16.04 -1.34 43.42
N SER A 5 14.71 -1.25 43.30
CA SER A 5 13.89 -1.18 42.07
C SER A 5 14.20 0.01 41.14
N PRO A 6 14.07 -0.11 39.81
CA PRO A 6 14.26 1.02 38.89
C PRO A 6 12.99 1.88 38.79
N THR A 7 13.11 3.16 39.15
CA THR A 7 12.05 4.16 38.94
C THR A 7 11.93 4.56 37.46
N ASN A 8 10.68 4.52 37.00
CA ASN A 8 10.09 4.89 35.71
C ASN A 8 10.67 6.17 35.04
N PRO A 9 11.13 6.13 33.77
CA PRO A 9 11.81 7.25 33.09
C PRO A 9 10.86 8.33 32.51
N LYS A 10 9.59 8.40 32.94
CA LYS A 10 8.61 9.31 32.32
C LYS A 10 8.49 10.70 32.94
N ASN A 11 9.16 11.00 34.06
CA ASN A 11 9.04 12.27 34.78
C ASN A 11 10.39 12.95 35.11
N ALA A 12 11.35 12.96 34.19
CA ALA A 12 12.52 13.84 34.33
C ALA A 12 12.14 15.25 33.81
N PRO A 13 12.28 16.33 34.61
CA PRO A 13 12.05 17.68 34.14
C PRO A 13 13.06 18.03 33.04
N ALA A 14 12.70 18.95 32.15
CA ALA A 14 13.58 19.49 31.13
C ALA A 14 14.77 20.20 31.79
N VAL A 15 15.84 19.45 32.04
CA VAL A 15 17.08 19.97 32.60
C VAL A 15 17.80 20.72 31.50
N ALA A 16 18.00 22.02 31.75
CA ALA A 16 18.89 22.89 31.02
C ALA A 16 20.25 22.19 30.79
N LEU A 17 20.49 21.79 29.54
CA LEU A 17 21.79 21.30 29.08
C LEU A 17 22.71 22.50 28.88
N ALA A 18 23.32 22.98 29.94
CA ALA A 18 24.50 23.82 29.82
C ALA A 18 25.44 23.65 31.03
N THR A 19 26.73 23.57 30.68
CA THR A 19 27.93 23.77 31.50
C THR A 19 28.46 22.60 32.34
N ASN A 20 28.90 21.55 31.66
CA ASN A 20 30.13 20.84 32.06
C ASN A 20 31.22 21.21 31.02
N PRO A 21 32.34 21.85 31.40
CA PRO A 21 33.37 22.34 30.45
C PRO A 21 34.06 21.22 29.65
N ALA A 22 33.85 19.95 30.01
CA ALA A 22 34.38 18.80 29.29
C ALA A 22 33.55 18.37 28.06
N TRP A 23 32.29 18.80 27.94
CA TRP A 23 31.38 18.35 26.87
C TRP A 23 31.09 19.48 25.90
N ARG A 24 31.53 19.32 24.65
CA ARG A 24 31.32 20.27 23.56
C ARG A 24 30.27 19.73 22.60
N VAL A 25 29.21 20.49 22.35
CA VAL A 25 28.23 20.18 21.29
C VAL A 25 28.88 20.48 19.94
N LEU A 26 28.86 19.51 19.03
CA LEU A 26 29.39 19.65 17.68
C LEU A 26 28.25 19.57 16.67
N SER A 27 28.20 20.52 15.74
CA SER A 27 27.30 20.47 14.59
C SER A 27 27.96 19.62 13.50
N VAL A 28 27.41 18.43 13.23
CA VAL A 28 28.05 17.42 12.37
C VAL A 28 27.17 17.10 11.16
N ALA A 29 27.76 17.06 9.97
CA ALA A 29 27.15 16.58 8.74
C ALA A 29 27.64 15.15 8.44
N TYR A 30 26.72 14.19 8.46
CA TYR A 30 26.98 12.79 8.10
C TYR A 30 26.66 12.56 6.62
N ILE A 31 27.67 12.20 5.82
CA ILE A 31 27.55 12.10 4.35
C ILE A 31 27.89 10.68 3.90
N ARG A 32 26.94 10.05 3.18
CA ARG A 32 27.09 8.69 2.63
C ARG A 32 26.24 8.53 1.35
N SER A 33 26.68 9.11 0.25
CA SER A 33 26.06 8.99 -1.08
C SER A 33 26.44 7.67 -1.75
N GLY A 34 27.57 7.06 -1.37
CA GLY A 34 28.09 5.83 -2.02
C GLY A 34 28.88 6.10 -3.31
N ASP A 35 29.12 7.37 -3.63
CA ASP A 35 29.95 7.86 -4.73
C ASP A 35 30.97 8.84 -4.13
N ALA A 36 32.26 8.55 -4.31
CA ALA A 36 33.35 9.25 -3.63
C ALA A 36 33.49 10.71 -4.07
N GLU A 37 33.21 11.02 -5.34
CA GLU A 37 33.34 12.38 -5.88
C GLU A 37 32.21 13.27 -5.36
N LYS A 38 31.00 12.71 -5.28
CA LYS A 38 29.81 13.37 -4.73
C LYS A 38 29.87 13.57 -3.22
N ASP A 39 30.44 12.60 -2.49
CA ASP A 39 30.69 12.73 -1.05
C ASP A 39 31.67 13.89 -0.76
N LEU A 40 32.67 14.11 -1.63
CA LEU A 40 33.60 15.23 -1.53
C LEU A 40 32.94 16.59 -1.80
N GLU A 41 32.07 16.68 -2.80
CA GLU A 41 31.33 17.90 -3.11
C GLU A 41 30.40 18.32 -1.96
N LEU A 42 29.60 17.37 -1.45
CA LEU A 42 28.71 17.60 -0.30
C LEU A 42 29.49 17.95 0.97
N ALA A 43 30.67 17.35 1.17
CA ALA A 43 31.57 17.68 2.27
C ALA A 43 32.07 19.13 2.18
N ALA A 44 32.45 19.59 0.98
CA ALA A 44 32.87 20.98 0.77
C ALA A 44 31.75 21.98 1.07
N GLN A 45 30.52 21.66 0.64
CA GLN A 45 29.35 22.49 0.92
C GLN A 45 29.04 22.54 2.43
N ALA A 46 29.03 21.40 3.11
CA ALA A 46 28.74 21.31 4.54
C ALA A 46 29.77 22.07 5.39
N ARG A 47 31.05 22.05 5.00
CA ARG A 47 32.10 22.88 5.62
C ARG A 47 31.85 24.37 5.40
N GLY A 48 31.42 24.77 4.21
CA GLY A 48 31.04 26.15 3.91
C GLY A 48 29.88 26.67 4.78
N GLU A 49 29.02 25.76 5.25
CA GLU A 49 27.91 26.06 6.17
C GLU A 49 28.29 25.94 7.66
N GLY A 50 29.56 25.64 7.97
CA GLY A 50 30.09 25.59 9.34
C GLY A 50 29.89 24.25 10.08
N TYR A 51 29.53 23.19 9.38
CA TYR A 51 29.44 21.84 9.96
C TYR A 51 30.79 21.11 9.91
N LEU A 52 31.04 20.27 10.91
CA LEU A 52 32.10 19.26 10.86
C LEU A 52 31.62 18.06 10.04
N VAL A 53 32.46 17.54 9.16
CA VAL A 53 32.07 16.47 8.23
C VAL A 53 32.54 15.09 8.70
N LEU A 54 31.62 14.12 8.67
CA LEU A 54 31.90 12.68 8.81
C LEU A 54 31.46 11.95 7.53
N THR A 55 32.44 11.39 6.82
CA THR A 55 32.28 10.60 5.59
C THR A 55 32.79 9.18 5.81
N PRO A 56 31.94 8.24 6.25
CA PRO A 56 32.36 6.87 6.59
C PRO A 56 32.92 6.09 5.39
N THR A 57 32.51 6.46 4.19
CA THR A 57 32.98 5.88 2.91
C THR A 57 34.35 6.40 2.48
N ASN A 58 34.77 7.58 2.95
CA ASN A 58 36.08 8.17 2.68
C ASN A 58 36.59 8.89 3.94
N LEU A 59 37.22 8.13 4.84
CA LEU A 59 37.69 8.60 6.14
C LEU A 59 38.74 9.71 6.03
N ALA A 60 39.54 9.73 4.96
CA ALA A 60 40.52 10.79 4.72
C ALA A 60 39.86 12.16 4.50
N ALA A 61 38.61 12.17 4.03
CA ALA A 61 37.81 13.37 3.83
C ALA A 61 36.98 13.78 5.05
N SER A 62 37.05 13.05 6.18
CA SER A 62 36.40 13.43 7.45
C SER A 62 37.25 14.41 8.26
N ASP A 63 36.59 15.31 8.98
CA ASP A 63 37.27 16.29 9.84
C ASP A 63 37.66 15.68 11.19
N LEU A 64 38.69 16.23 11.85
CA LEU A 64 39.00 15.91 13.26
C LEU A 64 37.83 16.40 14.14
N PRO A 65 37.33 15.60 15.12
CA PRO A 65 37.93 14.40 15.72
C PRO A 65 37.54 13.05 15.08
N PHE A 66 36.71 13.06 14.04
CA PHE A 66 36.11 11.84 13.47
C PHE A 66 37.11 10.95 12.72
N ARG A 67 38.16 11.56 12.16
CA ARG A 67 39.27 10.84 11.54
C ARG A 67 39.97 9.88 12.51
N ASP A 68 40.04 10.25 13.79
CA ASP A 68 40.77 9.51 14.83
C ASP A 68 39.85 8.61 15.68
N LEU A 69 38.54 8.89 15.73
CA LEU A 69 37.55 8.12 16.49
C LEU A 69 37.29 6.71 15.92
N VAL A 70 37.36 6.54 14.60
CA VAL A 70 37.05 5.27 13.93
C VAL A 70 38.24 4.29 13.98
N ALA A 71 39.45 4.77 14.30
CA ALA A 71 40.63 3.92 14.49
C ALA A 71 40.51 2.98 15.72
N PHE A 72 39.55 3.24 16.63
CA PHE A 72 39.36 2.48 17.87
C PHE A 72 38.12 1.57 17.91
N SER A 73 37.36 1.46 16.82
CA SER A 73 36.12 0.68 16.79
C SER A 73 36.15 -0.37 15.69
N GLU A 74 36.02 -1.65 16.07
CA GLU A 74 35.82 -2.75 15.11
C GLU A 74 34.62 -2.47 14.19
N PRO A 75 34.74 -2.79 12.88
CA PRO A 75 33.82 -2.34 11.83
C PRO A 75 32.34 -2.71 12.03
N ASP A 76 32.03 -3.69 12.86
CA ASP A 76 30.67 -4.22 13.04
C ASP A 76 29.82 -3.45 14.08
N SER A 77 30.41 -2.53 14.85
CA SER A 77 29.71 -1.85 15.96
C SER A 77 28.98 -0.54 15.60
N ILE A 78 29.24 0.05 14.43
CA ILE A 78 28.68 1.36 14.02
C ILE A 78 27.31 1.21 13.30
N ALA A 79 26.85 -0.02 13.06
CA ALA A 79 25.66 -0.29 12.24
C ALA A 79 24.32 0.16 12.86
N GLU A 80 24.26 0.54 14.14
CA GLU A 80 22.99 0.82 14.84
C GLU A 80 23.01 2.07 15.74
N LEU A 81 23.61 3.18 15.30
CA LEU A 81 23.32 4.47 15.94
C LEU A 81 21.96 5.00 15.45
N PRO A 82 21.00 5.29 16.36
CA PRO A 82 19.73 5.85 15.96
C PRO A 82 19.94 7.23 15.32
N MET A 83 19.38 7.42 14.13
CA MET A 83 19.32 8.71 13.46
C MET A 83 18.55 9.70 14.33
N VAL A 84 19.27 10.56 15.05
CA VAL A 84 18.69 11.78 15.63
C VAL A 84 18.65 12.78 14.48
N GLU A 85 17.45 13.11 14.00
CA GLU A 85 17.27 14.24 13.08
C GLU A 85 17.83 15.48 13.79
N PRO A 86 18.79 16.23 13.20
CA PRO A 86 19.21 17.49 13.78
C PRO A 86 17.97 18.39 13.84
N GLU A 87 17.73 19.01 15.00
CA GLU A 87 16.77 20.11 15.08
C GLU A 87 17.28 21.20 14.13
N GLY A 88 16.68 21.23 12.94
CA GLY A 88 17.12 22.11 11.87
C GLY A 88 16.95 23.58 12.27
N PRO A 89 17.71 24.49 11.62
CA PRO A 89 17.64 25.91 11.90
C PRO A 89 16.18 26.40 11.78
N ALA A 90 15.79 27.20 12.76
CA ALA A 90 14.44 27.72 12.92
C ALA A 90 13.91 28.34 11.62
N ALA A 91 12.70 27.91 11.23
CA ALA A 91 11.72 28.66 10.43
C ALA A 91 12.17 29.35 9.13
N GLY A 92 13.31 28.98 8.52
CA GLY A 92 13.74 29.50 7.21
C GLY A 92 13.06 28.78 6.04
N ASN A 93 12.05 29.41 5.46
CA ASN A 93 11.40 29.14 4.17
C ASN A 93 11.03 27.68 3.83
N ARG A 94 9.81 27.30 4.23
CA ARG A 94 9.07 26.12 3.77
C ARG A 94 9.08 25.94 2.25
N LEU A 95 9.05 27.05 1.50
CA LEU A 95 9.09 27.07 0.03
C LEU A 95 10.44 26.64 -0.56
N VAL A 96 11.54 26.96 0.10
CA VAL A 96 12.89 26.55 -0.33
C VAL A 96 13.06 25.05 -0.12
N ARG A 97 12.61 24.53 1.02
CA ARG A 97 12.54 23.08 1.27
C ARG A 97 11.61 22.37 0.29
N LEU A 98 10.44 22.95 -0.03
CA LEU A 98 9.53 22.37 -1.02
C LEU A 98 10.17 22.34 -2.41
N ARG A 99 10.82 23.42 -2.84
CA ARG A 99 11.53 23.48 -4.12
C ARG A 99 12.69 22.51 -4.20
N ALA A 100 13.50 22.40 -3.15
CA ALA A 100 14.61 21.46 -3.08
C ALA A 100 14.13 20.00 -3.11
N ASN A 101 13.03 19.69 -2.41
CA ASN A 101 12.42 18.36 -2.47
C ASN A 101 11.79 18.09 -3.84
N LEU A 102 11.21 19.08 -4.49
CA LEU A 102 10.64 18.93 -5.84
C LEU A 102 11.72 18.80 -6.92
N SER A 103 12.82 19.54 -6.81
CA SER A 103 13.95 19.45 -7.76
C SER A 103 14.67 18.12 -7.62
N THR A 104 14.92 17.64 -6.40
CA THR A 104 15.51 16.30 -6.17
C THR A 104 14.58 15.17 -6.64
N LEU A 105 13.26 15.35 -6.58
CA LEU A 105 12.29 14.42 -7.18
C LEU A 105 12.29 14.47 -8.72
N ALA A 106 12.59 15.63 -9.33
CA ALA A 106 12.61 15.80 -10.78
C ALA A 106 13.88 15.22 -11.42
N PHE A 107 15.03 15.35 -10.76
CA PHE A 107 16.35 14.95 -11.29
C PHE A 107 16.89 13.64 -10.72
N ARG A 108 16.06 12.82 -10.06
CA ARG A 108 16.48 11.48 -9.62
C ARG A 108 16.70 10.58 -10.84
N GLU A 109 17.86 9.91 -10.89
CA GLU A 109 18.10 8.83 -11.85
C GLU A 109 17.02 7.75 -11.68
N ARG A 110 16.25 7.53 -12.75
CA ARG A 110 15.15 6.56 -12.75
C ARG A 110 15.72 5.17 -13.01
N SER A 111 15.39 4.22 -12.15
CA SER A 111 15.78 2.82 -12.37
C SER A 111 15.16 2.28 -13.66
N ARG A 112 15.86 1.38 -14.37
CA ARG A 112 15.34 0.71 -15.57
C ARG A 112 13.96 0.08 -15.35
N THR A 113 13.69 -0.39 -14.13
CA THR A 113 12.37 -0.93 -13.78
C THR A 113 11.29 0.13 -13.60
N GLU A 114 11.64 1.35 -13.19
CA GLU A 114 10.70 2.48 -13.13
C GLU A 114 10.33 2.95 -14.53
N ILE A 115 11.32 3.01 -15.44
CA ILE A 115 11.10 3.34 -16.84
C ILE A 115 10.17 2.31 -17.48
N ALA A 116 10.46 1.02 -17.31
CA ALA A 116 9.62 -0.05 -17.85
C ALA A 116 8.18 -0.02 -17.28
N ALA A 117 8.02 0.17 -15.97
CA ALA A 117 6.71 0.26 -15.34
C ALA A 117 5.93 1.49 -15.81
N ASN A 118 6.58 2.65 -15.99
CA ASN A 118 5.94 3.85 -16.51
C ASN A 118 5.52 3.71 -17.97
N ILE A 119 6.34 3.07 -18.81
CA ILE A 119 5.97 2.78 -20.21
C ILE A 119 4.77 1.84 -20.24
N LEU A 120 4.77 0.77 -19.44
CA LEU A 120 3.67 -0.19 -19.41
C LEU A 120 2.37 0.45 -18.89
N ALA A 121 2.47 1.29 -17.85
CA ALA A 121 1.35 2.07 -17.34
C ALA A 121 0.83 3.08 -18.38
N ALA A 122 1.72 3.78 -19.08
CA ALA A 122 1.32 4.72 -20.13
C ALA A 122 0.60 4.03 -21.29
N ILE A 123 1.10 2.85 -21.72
CA ILE A 123 0.43 2.03 -22.74
C ILE A 123 -0.93 1.56 -22.22
N ALA A 124 -1.02 1.09 -20.98
CA ALA A 124 -2.28 0.68 -20.37
C ALA A 124 -3.29 1.85 -20.31
N PHE A 125 -2.87 3.04 -19.85
CA PHE A 125 -3.71 4.24 -19.82
C PHE A 125 -4.12 4.71 -21.21
N MET A 126 -3.24 4.61 -22.20
CA MET A 126 -3.55 4.96 -23.58
C MET A 126 -4.61 4.02 -24.16
N ILE A 127 -4.47 2.70 -23.95
CA ILE A 127 -5.44 1.70 -24.40
C ILE A 127 -6.78 1.91 -23.69
N VAL A 128 -6.77 2.03 -22.36
CA VAL A 128 -7.98 2.26 -21.55
C VAL A 128 -8.65 3.57 -21.93
N GLY A 129 -7.88 4.65 -22.09
CA GLY A 129 -8.38 5.95 -22.51
C GLY A 129 -8.99 5.91 -23.90
N HIS A 130 -8.30 5.29 -24.88
CA HIS A 130 -8.83 5.14 -26.23
C HIS A 130 -10.13 4.34 -26.25
N LEU A 131 -10.22 3.24 -25.51
CA LEU A 131 -11.45 2.45 -25.39
C LEU A 131 -12.58 3.24 -24.72
N LEU A 132 -12.28 4.00 -23.65
CA LEU A 132 -13.24 4.89 -22.99
C LEU A 132 -13.78 5.95 -23.95
N PHE A 133 -12.91 6.71 -24.60
CA PHE A 133 -13.32 7.79 -25.50
C PHE A 133 -13.98 7.26 -26.78
N SER A 134 -13.64 6.06 -27.23
CA SER A 134 -14.30 5.41 -28.37
C SER A 134 -15.71 4.91 -28.02
N TYR A 135 -15.96 4.53 -26.76
CA TYR A 135 -17.25 3.98 -26.32
C TYR A 135 -18.24 5.03 -25.78
N PHE A 136 -17.74 6.11 -25.15
CA PHE A 136 -18.54 7.16 -24.51
C PHE A 136 -18.68 8.41 -25.41
N THR A 137 -19.69 8.41 -26.29
CA THR A 137 -20.14 9.60 -27.04
C THR A 137 -20.91 10.56 -26.11
N TYR A 138 -20.95 11.87 -26.43
CA TYR A 138 -21.67 12.89 -25.62
C TYR A 138 -23.12 12.50 -25.27
N ASP A 139 -23.86 11.95 -26.23
CA ASP A 139 -25.25 11.51 -26.02
C ASP A 139 -25.37 10.34 -25.03
N ARG A 140 -24.39 9.43 -25.04
CA ARG A 140 -24.33 8.30 -24.09
C ARG A 140 -23.96 8.75 -22.69
N ILE A 141 -23.14 9.79 -22.56
CA ILE A 141 -22.80 10.39 -21.25
C ILE A 141 -24.02 11.06 -20.64
N ALA A 142 -24.78 11.84 -21.42
CA ALA A 142 -26.00 12.50 -20.95
C ALA A 142 -27.07 11.47 -20.54
N LEU A 143 -27.27 10.41 -21.31
CA LEU A 143 -28.15 9.29 -20.94
C LEU A 143 -27.65 8.56 -19.69
N GLY A 144 -26.34 8.35 -19.56
CA GLY A 144 -25.73 7.72 -18.40
C GLY A 144 -25.89 8.52 -17.11
N ILE A 145 -25.73 9.84 -17.14
CA ILE A 145 -25.91 10.67 -15.93
C ILE A 145 -27.37 10.63 -15.45
N ASN A 146 -28.33 10.67 -16.37
CA ASN A 146 -29.74 10.57 -16.02
C ASN A 146 -30.09 9.19 -15.45
N SER A 147 -29.49 8.10 -15.94
CA SER A 147 -29.73 6.77 -15.38
C SER A 147 -29.13 6.61 -13.97
N LEU A 148 -28.01 7.26 -13.66
CA LEU A 148 -27.43 7.26 -12.31
C LEU A 148 -28.30 8.00 -11.28
N LEU A 149 -29.01 9.05 -11.70
CA LEU A 149 -29.88 9.84 -10.81
C LEU A 149 -31.24 9.19 -10.55
N VAL A 150 -31.65 8.26 -11.40
CA VAL A 150 -32.95 7.57 -11.33
C VAL A 150 -32.83 6.18 -10.69
N ASP A 151 -31.66 5.55 -10.76
CA ASP A 151 -31.43 4.22 -10.18
C ASP A 151 -31.27 4.30 -8.65
N GLU A 152 -32.28 3.82 -7.93
CA GLU A 152 -32.28 3.79 -6.46
C GLU A 152 -31.10 2.99 -5.88
N ASP A 153 -30.59 2.00 -6.62
CA ASP A 153 -29.47 1.17 -6.16
C ASP A 153 -28.12 1.90 -6.22
N PHE A 154 -28.02 2.95 -7.04
CA PHE A 154 -26.76 3.68 -7.25
C PHE A 154 -26.22 4.29 -5.95
N ILE A 155 -27.10 4.79 -5.08
CA ILE A 155 -26.69 5.35 -3.79
C ILE A 155 -26.08 4.27 -2.88
N TYR A 156 -26.55 3.02 -2.97
CA TYR A 156 -25.95 1.92 -2.23
C TYR A 156 -24.57 1.59 -2.77
N TYR A 157 -24.36 1.56 -4.08
CA TYR A 157 -23.02 1.36 -4.64
C TYR A 157 -22.04 2.46 -4.21
N LEU A 158 -22.50 3.72 -4.16
CA LEU A 158 -21.74 4.84 -3.62
C LEU A 158 -21.40 4.64 -2.14
N LEU A 159 -22.37 4.26 -1.32
CA LEU A 159 -22.13 3.94 0.10
C LEU A 159 -21.17 2.76 0.28
N GLY A 160 -21.27 1.73 -0.56
CA GLY A 160 -20.39 0.58 -0.58
C GLY A 160 -18.93 0.97 -0.83
N GLY A 161 -18.69 1.80 -1.86
CA GLY A 161 -17.36 2.35 -2.16
C GLY A 161 -16.83 3.24 -1.04
N PHE A 162 -17.70 4.07 -0.46
CA PHE A 162 -17.35 4.93 0.67
C PHE A 162 -16.93 4.11 1.89
N ILE A 163 -17.71 3.12 2.30
CA ILE A 163 -17.41 2.26 3.45
C ILE A 163 -16.13 1.45 3.20
N ALA A 164 -15.99 0.87 2.01
CA ALA A 164 -14.82 0.11 1.61
C ALA A 164 -13.54 0.97 1.70
N GLN A 165 -13.59 2.21 1.19
CA GLN A 165 -12.44 3.10 1.27
C GLN A 165 -12.20 3.70 2.66
N MET A 166 -13.24 3.89 3.48
CA MET A 166 -13.06 4.30 4.89
C MET A 166 -12.27 3.24 5.67
N ILE A 167 -12.59 1.97 5.43
CA ILE A 167 -11.88 0.83 6.02
C ILE A 167 -10.48 0.72 5.43
N ASP A 168 -10.36 0.80 4.10
CA ASP A 168 -9.09 0.64 3.42
C ASP A 168 -8.12 1.79 3.70
N GLY A 169 -8.56 3.04 3.68
CA GLY A 169 -7.70 4.18 4.01
C GLY A 169 -7.16 4.15 5.45
N ALA A 170 -7.76 3.34 6.33
CA ALA A 170 -7.27 3.11 7.68
C ALA A 170 -6.43 1.84 7.86
N LEU A 171 -6.63 0.81 7.03
CA LEU A 171 -5.94 -0.48 7.13
C LEU A 171 -4.89 -0.73 6.03
N GLY A 172 -5.10 -0.16 4.84
CA GLY A 172 -4.27 -0.22 3.64
C GLY A 172 -4.27 -1.58 2.93
N MET A 173 -5.35 -2.36 3.02
CA MET A 173 -5.38 -3.76 2.55
C MET A 173 -6.77 -4.43 2.49
N ALA A 174 -7.87 -3.70 2.67
CA ALA A 174 -9.21 -4.29 2.93
C ALA A 174 -10.33 -3.73 2.04
N TYR A 175 -10.00 -2.92 1.03
CA TYR A 175 -10.99 -2.36 0.09
C TYR A 175 -11.83 -3.46 -0.55
N GLY A 176 -11.19 -4.37 -1.31
CA GLY A 176 -11.91 -5.38 -2.07
C GLY A 176 -12.83 -6.25 -1.22
N VAL A 177 -12.33 -6.83 -0.12
CA VAL A 177 -13.14 -7.68 0.77
C VAL A 177 -14.39 -6.95 1.23
N THR A 178 -14.23 -5.68 1.62
CA THR A 178 -15.33 -4.87 2.14
C THR A 178 -16.32 -4.54 1.03
N ALA A 179 -15.84 -4.07 -0.12
CA ALA A 179 -16.68 -3.71 -1.26
C ALA A 179 -17.45 -4.92 -1.79
N THR A 180 -16.78 -6.07 -2.01
CA THR A 180 -17.45 -7.29 -2.46
C THR A 180 -18.45 -7.81 -1.45
N THR A 181 -18.11 -7.83 -0.15
CA THR A 181 -19.07 -8.24 0.90
C THR A 181 -20.33 -7.38 0.88
N PHE A 182 -20.16 -6.07 0.70
CA PHE A 182 -21.28 -5.14 0.61
C PHE A 182 -22.14 -5.40 -0.65
N LEU A 183 -21.51 -5.53 -1.82
CA LEU A 183 -22.22 -5.81 -3.09
C LEU A 183 -22.98 -7.14 -3.05
N LEU A 184 -22.37 -8.19 -2.48
CA LEU A 184 -23.03 -9.48 -2.31
C LEU A 184 -24.27 -9.38 -1.39
N THR A 185 -24.26 -8.46 -0.42
CA THR A 185 -25.42 -8.20 0.45
C THR A 185 -26.58 -7.59 -0.31
N LEU A 186 -26.29 -6.74 -1.30
CA LEU A 186 -27.28 -6.17 -2.23
C LEU A 186 -27.75 -7.17 -3.29
N GLY A 187 -27.25 -8.41 -3.27
CA GLY A 187 -27.63 -9.44 -4.22
C GLY A 187 -26.88 -9.40 -5.54
N VAL A 188 -25.91 -8.49 -5.70
CA VAL A 188 -25.07 -8.39 -6.91
C VAL A 188 -24.37 -9.75 -7.14
N PRO A 189 -24.39 -10.30 -8.37
CA PRO A 189 -23.72 -11.55 -8.69
C PRO A 189 -22.22 -11.50 -8.36
N PRO A 190 -21.60 -12.60 -7.89
CA PRO A 190 -20.17 -12.61 -7.53
C PRO A 190 -19.22 -12.17 -8.66
N SER A 191 -19.50 -12.59 -9.90
CA SER A 191 -18.78 -12.19 -11.12
C SER A 191 -18.81 -10.67 -11.30
N VAL A 192 -20.00 -10.07 -11.25
CA VAL A 192 -20.22 -8.63 -11.39
C VAL A 192 -19.61 -7.85 -10.24
N ALA A 193 -19.76 -8.32 -9.00
CA ALA A 193 -19.19 -7.70 -7.82
C ALA A 193 -17.65 -7.68 -7.91
N SER A 194 -17.05 -8.81 -8.27
CA SER A 194 -15.60 -8.92 -8.46
C SER A 194 -15.12 -8.05 -9.62
N ALA A 195 -15.78 -8.11 -10.78
CA ALA A 195 -15.45 -7.26 -11.93
C ALA A 195 -15.48 -5.77 -11.57
N SER A 196 -16.50 -5.35 -10.81
CA SER A 196 -16.69 -3.96 -10.44
C SER A 196 -15.63 -3.46 -9.45
N VAL A 197 -15.31 -4.28 -8.45
CA VAL A 197 -14.28 -4.00 -7.46
C VAL A 197 -12.92 -3.87 -8.11
N HIS A 198 -12.48 -4.86 -8.91
CA HIS A 198 -11.18 -4.79 -9.57
C HIS A 198 -11.10 -3.63 -10.55
N SER A 199 -12.19 -3.31 -11.26
CA SER A 199 -12.24 -2.14 -12.17
C SER A 199 -12.03 -0.84 -11.40
N SER A 200 -12.63 -0.70 -10.22
CA SER A 200 -12.40 0.46 -9.35
C SER A 200 -10.98 0.50 -8.78
N GLU A 201 -10.40 -0.66 -8.48
CA GLU A 201 -9.05 -0.79 -7.94
C GLU A 201 -7.96 -0.43 -8.95
N ILE A 202 -8.20 -0.54 -10.25
CA ILE A 202 -7.26 -0.03 -11.28
C ILE A 202 -6.90 1.44 -10.98
N PHE A 203 -7.88 2.25 -10.59
CA PHE A 203 -7.65 3.66 -10.30
C PHE A 203 -6.99 3.87 -8.95
N THR A 204 -7.52 3.24 -7.89
CA THR A 204 -7.01 3.46 -6.52
C THR A 204 -5.60 2.87 -6.33
N SER A 205 -5.39 1.62 -6.75
CA SER A 205 -4.08 0.96 -6.70
C SER A 205 -3.11 1.52 -7.73
N GLY A 206 -3.59 1.97 -8.91
CA GLY A 206 -2.75 2.59 -9.93
C GLY A 206 -2.10 3.88 -9.47
N VAL A 207 -2.90 4.81 -8.89
CA VAL A 207 -2.37 6.05 -8.30
C VAL A 207 -1.42 5.75 -7.15
N SER A 208 -1.80 4.85 -6.25
CA SER A 208 -0.98 4.49 -5.08
C SER A 208 0.33 3.82 -5.49
N GLY A 209 0.28 2.83 -6.38
CA GLY A 209 1.43 2.11 -6.92
C GLY A 209 2.39 3.03 -7.66
N TYR A 210 1.89 3.96 -8.48
CA TYR A 210 2.71 4.98 -9.14
C TYR A 210 3.44 5.88 -8.13
N MET A 211 2.76 6.34 -7.07
CA MET A 211 3.38 7.15 -6.04
C MET A 211 4.47 6.37 -5.29
N HIS A 212 4.22 5.09 -4.94
CA HIS A 212 5.23 4.24 -4.34
C HIS A 212 6.45 4.03 -5.26
N LEU A 213 6.24 3.88 -6.56
CA LEU A 213 7.32 3.82 -7.55
C LEU A 213 8.12 5.13 -7.56
N LYS A 214 7.43 6.27 -7.66
CA LYS A 214 8.03 7.62 -7.66
C LYS A 214 8.84 7.88 -6.38
N PHE A 215 8.39 7.43 -5.22
CA PHE A 215 9.10 7.60 -3.95
C PHE A 215 10.18 6.54 -3.67
N GLY A 216 10.46 5.64 -4.62
CA GLY A 216 11.49 4.60 -4.46
C GLY A 216 11.11 3.54 -3.42
N ASN A 217 9.81 3.36 -3.17
CA ASN A 217 9.27 2.40 -2.21
C ASN A 217 9.06 1.01 -2.84
N VAL A 218 9.50 0.79 -4.08
CA VAL A 218 9.30 -0.46 -4.81
C VAL A 218 10.61 -1.24 -4.83
N ASN A 219 10.59 -2.47 -4.30
CA ASN A 219 11.68 -3.41 -4.51
C ASN A 219 11.46 -4.16 -5.82
N SER A 220 12.34 -3.93 -6.81
CA SER A 220 12.22 -4.50 -8.15
C SER A 220 12.23 -6.03 -8.19
N LYS A 221 12.99 -6.68 -7.31
CA LYS A 221 13.04 -8.15 -7.23
C LYS A 221 11.71 -8.70 -6.69
N LEU A 222 11.18 -8.10 -5.63
CA LEU A 222 9.89 -8.47 -5.06
C LEU A 222 8.76 -8.23 -6.07
N PHE A 223 8.72 -7.05 -6.68
CA PHE A 223 7.73 -6.70 -7.70
C PHE A 223 7.71 -7.71 -8.85
N LYS A 224 8.84 -8.04 -9.47
CA LYS A 224 8.90 -9.05 -10.55
C LYS A 224 8.47 -10.44 -10.10
N THR A 225 8.81 -10.82 -8.86
CA THR A 225 8.42 -12.12 -8.29
C THR A 225 6.92 -12.21 -8.02
N LEU A 226 6.26 -11.08 -7.78
CA LEU A 226 4.81 -11.01 -7.54
C LEU A 226 4.03 -10.80 -8.85
N LEU A 227 4.54 -9.98 -9.77
CA LEU A 227 3.83 -9.50 -10.95
C LEU A 227 3.34 -10.64 -11.85
N VAL A 228 4.28 -11.43 -12.40
CA VAL A 228 3.93 -12.46 -13.39
C VAL A 228 3.02 -13.54 -12.76
N PRO A 229 3.36 -14.12 -11.61
CA PRO A 229 2.50 -15.14 -11.01
C PRO A 229 1.16 -14.58 -10.51
N GLY A 230 1.14 -13.33 -10.02
CA GLY A 230 -0.07 -12.65 -9.60
C GLY A 230 -1.04 -12.41 -10.76
N VAL A 231 -0.54 -11.91 -11.90
CA VAL A 231 -1.35 -11.71 -13.12
C VAL A 231 -1.90 -13.03 -13.64
N ILE A 232 -1.07 -14.09 -13.69
CA ILE A 232 -1.55 -15.44 -14.08
C ILE A 232 -2.65 -15.89 -13.12
N GLY A 233 -2.44 -15.72 -11.82
CA GLY A 233 -3.43 -16.04 -10.79
C GLY A 233 -4.75 -15.31 -11.02
N ALA A 234 -4.69 -14.00 -11.27
CA ALA A 234 -5.87 -13.15 -11.51
C ALA A 234 -6.67 -13.61 -12.72
N ILE A 235 -6.00 -13.85 -13.86
CA ILE A 235 -6.66 -14.34 -15.08
C ILE A 235 -7.34 -15.69 -14.82
N LEU A 236 -6.65 -16.61 -14.15
CA LEU A 236 -7.22 -17.92 -13.80
C LEU A 236 -8.42 -17.80 -12.87
N GLY A 237 -8.34 -16.96 -11.84
CA GLY A 237 -9.43 -16.76 -10.90
C GLY A 237 -10.65 -16.11 -11.54
N ALA A 238 -10.43 -15.08 -12.37
CA ALA A 238 -11.50 -14.42 -13.11
C ALA A 238 -12.16 -15.39 -14.09
N TYR A 239 -11.36 -16.13 -14.87
CA TYR A 239 -11.85 -17.15 -15.80
C TYR A 239 -12.67 -18.24 -15.11
N VAL A 240 -12.20 -18.76 -13.96
CA VAL A 240 -12.94 -19.75 -13.18
C VAL A 240 -14.26 -19.17 -12.68
N LEU A 241 -14.25 -17.95 -12.13
CA LEU A 241 -15.46 -17.34 -11.60
C LEU A 241 -16.52 -17.10 -12.69
N THR A 242 -16.12 -16.61 -13.87
CA THR A 242 -17.03 -16.36 -14.99
C THR A 242 -17.50 -17.65 -15.66
N SER A 243 -16.62 -18.65 -15.81
CA SER A 243 -16.99 -19.93 -16.46
C SER A 243 -18.04 -20.70 -15.65
N LEU A 244 -18.09 -20.44 -14.35
CA LEU A 244 -19.04 -21.06 -13.42
C LEU A 244 -20.26 -20.16 -13.13
N GLU A 245 -20.45 -19.08 -13.88
CA GLU A 245 -21.58 -18.17 -13.67
C GLU A 245 -22.94 -18.83 -13.91
N GLN A 246 -23.04 -19.78 -14.84
CA GLN A 246 -24.23 -20.63 -15.01
C GLN A 246 -24.56 -21.48 -13.75
N TYR A 247 -23.60 -21.63 -12.84
CA TYR A 247 -23.74 -22.31 -11.54
C TYR A 247 -23.72 -21.32 -10.36
N VAL A 248 -24.28 -20.11 -10.52
CA VAL A 248 -24.33 -19.08 -9.45
C VAL A 248 -24.82 -19.65 -8.11
N TYR A 249 -25.78 -20.58 -8.12
CA TYR A 249 -26.30 -21.22 -6.89
C TYR A 249 -25.24 -22.05 -6.14
N ILE A 250 -24.24 -22.61 -6.84
CA ILE A 250 -23.08 -23.31 -6.26
C ILE A 250 -21.95 -22.32 -5.95
N ILE A 251 -21.74 -21.33 -6.81
CA ILE A 251 -20.63 -20.38 -6.67
C ILE A 251 -20.85 -19.40 -5.52
N LYS A 252 -22.07 -18.90 -5.32
CA LYS A 252 -22.40 -18.00 -4.20
C LYS A 252 -21.95 -18.57 -2.84
N PRO A 253 -22.32 -19.79 -2.43
CA PRO A 253 -21.88 -20.33 -1.13
C PRO A 253 -20.37 -20.63 -1.09
N ILE A 254 -19.73 -20.98 -2.21
CA ILE A 254 -18.27 -21.16 -2.28
C ILE A 254 -17.55 -19.82 -2.02
N VAL A 255 -17.94 -18.77 -2.73
CA VAL A 255 -17.37 -17.41 -2.55
C VAL A 255 -17.68 -16.89 -1.14
N ALA A 256 -18.88 -17.13 -0.62
CA ALA A 256 -19.25 -16.80 0.75
C ALA A 256 -18.38 -17.56 1.77
N THR A 257 -18.08 -18.84 1.55
CA THR A 257 -17.20 -19.64 2.43
C THR A 257 -15.76 -19.14 2.38
N TYR A 258 -15.27 -18.78 1.20
CA TYR A 258 -13.95 -18.16 1.05
C TYR A 258 -13.86 -16.82 1.79
N THR A 259 -14.83 -15.93 1.59
CA THR A 259 -14.88 -14.63 2.27
C THR A 259 -15.02 -14.79 3.79
N LEU A 260 -15.76 -15.80 4.26
CA LEU A 260 -15.83 -16.18 5.67
C LEU A 260 -14.45 -16.51 6.23
N ILE A 261 -13.68 -17.37 5.53
CA ILE A 261 -12.31 -17.72 5.90
C ILE A 261 -11.44 -16.47 5.95
N LEU A 262 -11.60 -15.56 4.98
CA LEU A 262 -10.85 -14.30 4.94
C LEU A 262 -11.16 -13.40 6.12
N GLY A 263 -12.43 -13.25 6.50
CA GLY A 263 -12.87 -12.54 7.70
C GLY A 263 -12.23 -13.11 8.97
N VAL A 264 -12.23 -14.45 9.11
CA VAL A 264 -11.55 -15.15 10.22
C VAL A 264 -10.05 -14.88 10.22
N LEU A 265 -9.39 -14.91 9.04
CA LEU A 265 -7.96 -14.63 8.92
C LEU A 265 -7.61 -13.18 9.30
N ILE A 266 -8.46 -12.22 8.94
CA ILE A 266 -8.31 -10.80 9.33
C ILE A 266 -8.36 -10.67 10.86
N ILE A 267 -9.37 -11.24 11.53
CA ILE A 267 -9.46 -11.22 13.00
C ILE A 267 -8.24 -11.91 13.64
N LYS A 268 -7.89 -13.10 13.15
CA LYS A 268 -6.74 -13.87 13.68
C LYS A 268 -5.45 -13.08 13.58
N LYS A 269 -5.25 -12.32 12.49
CA LYS A 269 -4.10 -11.44 12.31
C LYS A 269 -4.15 -10.25 13.28
N ALA A 270 -5.31 -9.63 13.47
CA ALA A 270 -5.48 -8.52 14.41
C ALA A 270 -5.16 -8.91 15.87
N LEU A 271 -5.44 -10.17 16.25
CA LEU A 271 -5.21 -10.67 17.60
C LEU A 271 -3.78 -11.17 17.86
N LYS A 272 -2.99 -11.44 16.81
CA LYS A 272 -1.69 -12.11 16.95
C LYS A 272 -0.58 -11.13 17.36
N LYS A 273 -0.09 -11.24 18.60
CA LYS A 273 0.91 -10.32 19.18
C LYS A 273 2.35 -10.51 18.69
N HIS A 274 2.79 -11.73 18.36
CA HIS A 274 4.18 -12.01 17.98
C HIS A 274 4.25 -13.11 16.91
N VAL A 275 4.94 -12.84 15.81
CA VAL A 275 5.25 -13.83 14.76
C VAL A 275 6.77 -13.98 14.70
N LYS A 276 7.28 -15.20 14.95
CA LYS A 276 8.67 -15.52 14.61
C LYS A 276 8.85 -15.27 13.11
N LYS A 277 9.66 -14.27 12.76
CA LYS A 277 9.91 -13.85 11.37
C LYS A 277 10.61 -15.00 10.66
N ARG A 278 9.87 -15.72 9.81
CA ARG A 278 10.41 -16.73 8.89
C ARG A 278 10.13 -16.24 7.47
N PRO A 279 11.15 -16.11 6.60
CA PRO A 279 10.93 -15.62 5.25
C PRO A 279 10.00 -16.58 4.48
N VAL A 280 9.14 -16.02 3.63
CA VAL A 280 8.34 -16.80 2.68
C VAL A 280 9.28 -17.35 1.61
N LYS A 281 9.39 -18.68 1.53
CA LYS A 281 10.24 -19.34 0.52
C LYS A 281 9.65 -19.23 -0.89
N ASN A 282 8.32 -19.33 -1.04
CA ASN A 282 7.64 -19.42 -2.34
C ASN A 282 6.69 -18.24 -2.56
N ILE A 283 7.25 -17.05 -2.81
CA ILE A 283 6.47 -15.81 -3.01
C ILE A 283 5.64 -15.86 -4.29
N GLY A 284 6.14 -16.51 -5.34
CA GLY A 284 5.40 -16.66 -6.59
C GLY A 284 4.10 -17.44 -6.41
N TRP A 285 4.13 -18.56 -5.68
CA TRP A 285 2.91 -19.32 -5.40
C TRP A 285 1.92 -18.57 -4.51
N LEU A 286 2.44 -17.79 -3.55
CA LEU A 286 1.62 -16.87 -2.77
C LEU A 286 0.93 -15.83 -3.66
N ALA A 287 1.61 -15.32 -4.70
CA ALA A 287 1.03 -14.39 -5.65
C ALA A 287 0.00 -15.05 -6.58
N VAL A 288 0.23 -16.28 -7.07
CA VAL A 288 -0.78 -17.03 -7.85
C VAL A 288 -2.03 -17.22 -7.01
N ALA A 289 -1.89 -17.80 -5.80
CA ALA A 289 -3.02 -18.04 -4.92
C ALA A 289 -3.71 -16.72 -4.51
N GLY A 290 -2.91 -15.68 -4.21
CA GLY A 290 -3.39 -14.34 -3.91
C GLY A 290 -4.24 -13.79 -5.05
N GLY A 291 -3.72 -13.72 -6.27
CA GLY A 291 -4.43 -13.19 -7.44
C GLY A 291 -5.66 -14.01 -7.83
N SER A 292 -5.59 -15.34 -7.78
CA SER A 292 -6.77 -16.18 -8.09
C SER A 292 -7.88 -16.00 -7.08
N LEU A 293 -7.56 -16.02 -5.79
CA LEU A 293 -8.55 -15.84 -4.73
C LEU A 293 -9.06 -14.39 -4.67
N ASP A 294 -8.25 -13.43 -5.11
CA ASP A 294 -8.65 -12.05 -5.32
C ASP A 294 -9.73 -11.94 -6.38
N SER A 295 -9.49 -12.47 -7.59
CA SER A 295 -10.49 -12.47 -8.65
C SER A 295 -11.75 -13.28 -8.31
N ILE A 296 -11.64 -14.40 -7.60
CA ILE A 296 -12.80 -15.24 -7.24
C ILE A 296 -13.69 -14.56 -6.19
N GLY A 297 -13.10 -13.97 -5.15
CA GLY A 297 -13.86 -13.43 -4.02
C GLY A 297 -13.82 -11.91 -3.88
N GLY A 298 -13.24 -11.21 -4.85
CA GLY A 298 -13.17 -9.76 -4.93
C GLY A 298 -12.36 -9.07 -3.83
N GLY A 299 -11.36 -9.72 -3.20
CA GLY A 299 -10.61 -9.08 -2.10
C GLY A 299 -9.50 -9.89 -1.42
N GLY A 300 -8.90 -10.86 -2.09
CA GLY A 300 -7.85 -11.72 -1.54
C GLY A 300 -6.48 -11.05 -1.43
N TRP A 301 -6.16 -10.08 -2.26
CA TRP A 301 -4.77 -9.62 -2.43
C TRP A 301 -4.14 -9.07 -1.16
N GLY A 302 -4.79 -8.10 -0.50
CA GLY A 302 -4.31 -7.50 0.74
C GLY A 302 -4.18 -8.51 1.90
N PRO A 303 -5.24 -9.25 2.27
CA PRO A 303 -5.20 -10.19 3.37
C PRO A 303 -4.38 -11.46 3.10
N ILE A 304 -4.08 -11.82 1.84
CA ILE A 304 -3.29 -13.01 1.53
C ILE A 304 -1.83 -12.64 1.24
N VAL A 305 -1.58 -11.65 0.39
CA VAL A 305 -0.22 -11.31 -0.07
C VAL A 305 0.41 -10.27 0.83
N SER A 306 -0.15 -9.05 0.91
CA SER A 306 0.44 -7.91 1.62
C SER A 306 0.73 -8.25 3.09
N SER A 307 -0.32 -8.63 3.81
CA SER A 307 -0.24 -8.92 5.23
C SER A 307 0.61 -10.16 5.55
N THR A 308 0.70 -11.15 4.66
CA THR A 308 1.58 -12.31 4.86
C THR A 308 3.04 -11.92 4.71
N LEU A 309 3.39 -11.11 3.71
CA LEU A 309 4.76 -10.64 3.52
C LEU A 309 5.24 -9.78 4.70
N ILE A 310 4.39 -8.87 5.18
CA ILE A 310 4.69 -8.04 6.36
C ILE A 310 4.80 -8.90 7.62
N ALA A 311 3.85 -9.79 7.88
CA ALA A 311 3.87 -10.69 9.03
C ALA A 311 5.09 -11.65 9.03
N ARG A 312 5.67 -11.90 7.85
CA ARG A 312 6.85 -12.76 7.66
C ARG A 312 8.17 -11.99 7.75
N GLY A 313 8.12 -10.70 8.10
CA GLY A 313 9.29 -9.89 8.44
C GLY A 313 9.90 -9.13 7.27
N ARG A 314 9.24 -9.05 6.11
CA ARG A 314 9.67 -8.13 5.05
C ARG A 314 9.45 -6.68 5.49
N HIS A 315 10.34 -5.80 5.03
CA HIS A 315 10.26 -4.38 5.37
C HIS A 315 8.92 -3.78 4.86
N PRO A 316 8.09 -3.17 5.73
CA PRO A 316 6.74 -2.72 5.37
C PRO A 316 6.72 -1.73 4.20
N ARG A 317 7.59 -0.71 4.21
CA ARG A 317 7.67 0.32 3.15
C ARG A 317 7.82 -0.29 1.75
N TYR A 318 8.75 -1.24 1.60
CA TYR A 318 9.07 -1.87 0.32
C TYR A 318 8.06 -2.95 -0.05
N THR A 319 7.45 -3.58 0.95
CA THR A 319 6.39 -4.57 0.73
C THR A 319 5.14 -3.91 0.22
N ILE A 320 4.65 -2.88 0.91
CA ILE A 320 3.45 -2.12 0.52
C ILE A 320 3.64 -1.53 -0.87
N GLY A 321 4.78 -0.88 -1.13
CA GLY A 321 5.02 -0.29 -2.45
C GLY A 321 5.08 -1.30 -3.59
N SER A 322 5.80 -2.42 -3.42
CA SER A 322 5.83 -3.49 -4.43
C SER A 322 4.48 -4.17 -4.61
N VAL A 323 3.73 -4.40 -3.53
CA VAL A 323 2.46 -5.13 -3.56
C VAL A 323 1.35 -4.27 -4.17
N ASN A 324 1.24 -2.98 -3.86
CA ASN A 324 0.27 -2.07 -4.50
C ASN A 324 0.56 -1.90 -6.00
N LEU A 325 1.83 -1.78 -6.38
CA LEU A 325 2.17 -1.70 -7.80
C LEU A 325 1.81 -3.00 -8.53
N THR A 326 2.01 -4.17 -7.89
CA THR A 326 1.55 -5.44 -8.48
C THR A 326 0.02 -5.53 -8.52
N GLU A 327 -0.67 -5.08 -7.47
CA GLU A 327 -2.14 -5.07 -7.37
C GLU A 327 -2.75 -4.35 -8.56
N PHE A 328 -2.23 -3.19 -8.97
CA PHE A 328 -2.66 -2.51 -10.18
C PHE A 328 -2.68 -3.42 -11.41
N PHE A 329 -1.63 -4.20 -11.65
CA PHE A 329 -1.58 -5.12 -12.79
C PHE A 329 -2.47 -6.35 -12.61
N VAL A 330 -2.64 -6.84 -11.38
CA VAL A 330 -3.55 -7.93 -11.02
C VAL A 330 -5.00 -7.51 -11.26
N SER A 331 -5.42 -6.37 -10.73
CA SER A 331 -6.76 -5.80 -10.92
C SER A 331 -7.00 -5.43 -12.38
N LEU A 332 -6.01 -4.90 -13.09
CA LEU A 332 -6.12 -4.65 -14.54
C LEU A 332 -6.34 -5.95 -15.32
N ALA A 333 -5.55 -6.99 -15.07
CA ALA A 333 -5.68 -8.28 -15.74
C ALA A 333 -7.03 -8.95 -15.42
N SER A 334 -7.45 -8.92 -14.15
CA SER A 334 -8.75 -9.43 -13.72
C SER A 334 -9.90 -8.69 -14.41
N SER A 335 -9.86 -7.35 -14.42
CA SER A 335 -10.91 -6.53 -15.05
C SER A 335 -11.00 -6.75 -16.54
N LEU A 336 -9.86 -6.81 -17.25
CA LEU A 336 -9.84 -7.12 -18.68
C LEU A 336 -10.40 -8.52 -18.95
N THR A 337 -10.09 -9.50 -18.11
CA THR A 337 -10.62 -10.87 -18.25
C THR A 337 -12.13 -10.89 -18.04
N PHE A 338 -12.64 -10.23 -16.98
CA PHE A 338 -14.08 -10.11 -16.74
C PHE A 338 -14.78 -9.41 -17.90
N ILE A 339 -14.33 -8.23 -18.32
CA ILE A 339 -14.94 -7.49 -19.44
C ILE A 339 -14.94 -8.33 -20.72
N SER A 340 -13.89 -9.11 -20.96
CA SER A 340 -13.81 -9.98 -22.15
C SER A 340 -14.76 -11.17 -22.11
N LEU A 341 -15.09 -11.68 -20.92
CA LEU A 341 -15.90 -12.91 -20.75
C LEU A 341 -17.37 -12.62 -20.48
N ILE A 342 -17.69 -11.64 -19.63
CA ILE A 342 -19.07 -11.28 -19.23
C ILE A 342 -19.57 -9.97 -19.86
N GLY A 343 -18.71 -9.26 -20.58
CA GLY A 343 -19.02 -7.97 -21.20
C GLY A 343 -18.87 -6.78 -20.25
N PHE A 344 -19.03 -5.57 -20.81
CA PHE A 344 -19.07 -4.34 -20.03
C PHE A 344 -20.51 -4.03 -19.62
N SER A 345 -20.95 -4.67 -18.53
CA SER A 345 -22.27 -4.49 -17.90
C SER A 345 -22.08 -3.95 -16.48
N HIS A 346 -23.14 -3.35 -15.90
CA HIS A 346 -23.14 -2.84 -14.52
C HIS A 346 -22.09 -1.75 -14.22
N TRP A 347 -21.79 -0.90 -15.20
CA TRP A 347 -20.85 0.21 -15.06
C TRP A 347 -21.26 1.20 -13.94
N GLN A 348 -22.54 1.25 -13.59
CA GLN A 348 -23.06 2.02 -12.45
C GLN A 348 -22.44 1.57 -11.13
N VAL A 349 -22.20 0.26 -10.95
CA VAL A 349 -21.54 -0.28 -9.75
C VAL A 349 -20.10 0.22 -9.70
N ILE A 350 -19.37 0.13 -10.81
CA ILE A 350 -17.98 0.64 -10.92
C ILE A 350 -17.92 2.12 -10.55
N VAL A 351 -18.79 2.94 -11.16
CA VAL A 351 -18.82 4.39 -10.93
C VAL A 351 -19.22 4.70 -9.49
N GLY A 352 -20.21 4.01 -8.93
CA GLY A 352 -20.63 4.19 -7.55
C GLY A 352 -19.47 3.92 -6.59
N LEU A 353 -18.78 2.79 -6.76
CA LEU A 353 -17.60 2.44 -5.97
C LEU A 353 -16.49 3.49 -6.07
N ILE A 354 -16.16 3.93 -7.29
CA ILE A 354 -15.12 4.94 -7.52
C ILE A 354 -15.48 6.27 -6.85
N LEU A 355 -16.71 6.78 -7.04
CA LEU A 355 -17.13 8.06 -6.49
C LEU A 355 -17.22 8.01 -4.96
N GLY A 356 -17.83 6.97 -4.41
CA GLY A 356 -17.90 6.75 -2.98
C GLY A 356 -16.53 6.64 -2.34
N GLY A 357 -15.65 5.83 -2.94
CA GLY A 357 -14.28 5.67 -2.48
C GLY A 357 -13.49 6.97 -2.54
N THR A 358 -13.54 7.68 -3.67
CA THR A 358 -12.84 8.96 -3.83
C THR A 358 -13.26 9.98 -2.78
N ALA A 359 -14.56 10.05 -2.46
CA ALA A 359 -15.08 10.92 -1.40
C ALA A 359 -14.61 10.50 0.00
N ALA A 360 -14.54 9.20 0.28
CA ALA A 360 -14.07 8.67 1.57
C ALA A 360 -12.55 8.81 1.79
N ALA A 361 -11.73 8.76 0.74
CA ALA A 361 -10.28 8.67 0.87
C ALA A 361 -9.63 9.79 1.73
N PRO A 362 -9.97 11.08 1.58
CA PRO A 362 -9.43 12.15 2.44
C PRO A 362 -9.85 12.01 3.91
N ILE A 363 -11.10 11.61 4.12
CA ILE A 363 -11.68 11.41 5.45
C ILE A 363 -10.96 10.25 6.13
N ALA A 364 -10.84 9.11 5.45
CA ALA A 364 -10.15 7.92 5.92
C ALA A 364 -8.69 8.21 6.30
N ALA A 365 -7.97 8.95 5.46
CA ALA A 365 -6.57 9.34 5.72
C ALA A 365 -6.41 10.29 6.92
N SER A 366 -7.43 11.11 7.22
CA SER A 366 -7.44 11.96 8.41
C SER A 366 -7.74 11.15 9.68
N LEU A 367 -8.67 10.20 9.59
CA LEU A 367 -9.19 9.41 10.70
C LEU A 367 -8.27 8.24 11.09
N SER A 368 -7.53 7.68 10.14
CA SER A 368 -6.59 6.56 10.34
C SER A 368 -5.51 6.88 11.39
N ARG A 369 -5.16 8.15 11.57
CA ARG A 369 -4.21 8.61 12.59
C ARG A 369 -4.75 8.49 14.03
N ARG A 370 -6.07 8.41 14.20
CA ARG A 370 -6.75 8.41 15.51
C ARG A 370 -7.35 7.06 15.87
N LEU A 371 -7.53 6.16 14.90
CA LEU A 371 -8.19 4.88 15.13
C LEU A 371 -7.20 3.75 15.39
N PRO A 372 -7.45 2.90 16.42
CA PRO A 372 -6.65 1.70 16.62
C PRO A 372 -6.91 0.69 15.50
N ILE A 373 -5.90 0.50 14.63
CA ILE A 373 -5.89 -0.44 13.49
C ILE A 373 -6.47 -1.81 13.87
N LYS A 374 -6.12 -2.32 15.06
CA LYS A 374 -6.61 -3.60 15.57
C LYS A 374 -8.13 -3.66 15.68
N THR A 375 -8.76 -2.60 16.19
CA THR A 375 -10.22 -2.52 16.34
C THR A 375 -10.90 -2.52 14.98
N MET A 376 -10.33 -1.79 14.01
CA MET A 376 -10.86 -1.77 12.65
C MET A 376 -10.77 -3.13 11.97
N MET A 377 -9.63 -3.83 12.08
CA MET A 377 -9.51 -5.19 11.55
C MET A 377 -10.53 -6.15 12.18
N ILE A 378 -10.76 -6.05 13.49
CA ILE A 378 -11.75 -6.89 14.18
C ILE A 378 -13.17 -6.57 13.67
N LEU A 379 -13.54 -5.29 13.58
CA LEU A 379 -14.85 -4.87 13.09
C LEU A 379 -15.11 -5.37 11.67
N VAL A 380 -14.16 -5.15 10.76
CA VAL A 380 -14.23 -5.61 9.36
C VAL A 380 -14.38 -7.13 9.31
N GLY A 381 -13.53 -7.84 10.04
CA GLY A 381 -13.59 -9.31 10.09
C GLY A 381 -14.94 -9.82 10.60
N ILE A 382 -15.54 -9.18 11.61
CA ILE A 382 -16.88 -9.53 12.12
C ILE A 382 -17.94 -9.31 11.06
N VAL A 383 -17.96 -8.14 10.40
CA VAL A 383 -18.95 -7.83 9.35
C VAL A 383 -18.85 -8.84 8.21
N VAL A 384 -17.64 -9.13 7.73
CA VAL A 384 -17.39 -10.13 6.68
C VAL A 384 -17.91 -11.49 7.11
N ILE A 385 -17.57 -11.95 8.32
CA ILE A 385 -18.05 -13.24 8.85
C ILE A 385 -19.58 -13.30 8.90
N VAL A 386 -20.23 -12.27 9.44
CA VAL A 386 -21.69 -12.24 9.59
C VAL A 386 -22.39 -12.27 8.23
N VAL A 387 -21.93 -11.46 7.27
CA VAL A 387 -22.51 -11.42 5.92
C VAL A 387 -22.29 -12.75 5.22
N SER A 388 -21.07 -13.31 5.26
CA SER A 388 -20.79 -14.59 4.65
C SER A 388 -21.63 -15.72 5.25
N LEU A 389 -21.80 -15.77 6.57
CA LEU A 389 -22.69 -16.74 7.24
C LEU A 389 -24.14 -16.56 6.81
N ARG A 390 -24.64 -15.33 6.70
CA ARG A 390 -25.99 -15.04 6.21
C ARG A 390 -26.20 -15.56 4.79
N ILE A 391 -25.25 -15.31 3.88
CA ILE A 391 -25.32 -15.79 2.49
C ILE A 391 -25.34 -17.32 2.45
N ILE A 392 -24.45 -17.98 3.21
CA ILE A 392 -24.42 -19.45 3.29
C ILE A 392 -25.75 -19.99 3.81
N TYR A 393 -26.29 -19.40 4.87
CA TYR A 393 -27.59 -19.80 5.43
C TYR A 393 -28.70 -19.66 4.40
N MET A 394 -28.83 -18.50 3.74
CA MET A 394 -29.87 -18.25 2.73
C MET A 394 -29.81 -19.17 1.51
N VAL A 395 -28.65 -19.75 1.20
CA VAL A 395 -28.51 -20.69 0.09
C VAL A 395 -28.83 -22.14 0.52
N LEU A 396 -28.63 -22.46 1.80
CA LEU A 396 -28.84 -23.81 2.34
C LEU A 396 -30.26 -24.03 2.90
N SER A 397 -30.95 -22.96 3.31
CA SER A 397 -32.36 -22.96 3.73
C SER A 397 -33.28 -22.82 2.52
#